data_AF-A0A524LKB3-F1
#
_entry.id   AF-A0A524LKB3-F1
#
_cell.length_a   1.000
_cell.length_b   1.000
_cell.length_c   1.000
_cell.angle_alpha   90.00
_cell.angle_beta   90.00
_cell.angle_gamma   90.00
#
_symmetry.space_group_name_H-M   'P 1'
#
loop_
_entity.id
_entity.type
_entity.pdbx_description
1 polymer ?
#
loop_
_entity_poly.entity_id
_entity_poly.type
_entity_poly.pdbx_seq_one_letter_code
_entity_poly.pdbx_strand_id
1 'polypeptide(L)'
;MSDDVNERLREKTMQIVSLNQKMEALQAQLSGSQRRANELGTKLTELENSLTQKDSEIQMLQTQLSTTKGVLDTVGKEMQGIKSEQTQLLAKKKPESIGASLKDELTIAEMTIGRLREDLKQFSHTTTAVLNQEEGALAKLKEVLLEVGDPKYRILNMVLAKKSIRMEEIASRLVIDMTEAHKHIEALQTAGEVQIRDGSTILPAQKYLELKVPKDAWSSMEPTDVFQELEEFIGKTDDTASIVCAMETAVEIIEQKLARSGSLIFQMRRTIDAWKKQPGNIEELTYTIKDWKGRAQALG
;
A
#
# COMPACT_ATOMS: atom_id res chain seq x y z
N MET A 1 -112.50 17.60 -2.14
CA MET A 1 -111.86 17.60 -0.80
C MET A 1 -110.74 16.57 -0.67
N SER A 2 -110.85 15.37 -1.26
CA SER A 2 -109.81 14.34 -1.20
C SER A 2 -108.49 14.73 -1.90
N ASP A 3 -108.56 15.49 -3.00
CA ASP A 3 -107.38 15.83 -3.79
C ASP A 3 -106.47 16.88 -3.11
N ASP A 4 -107.05 17.88 -2.42
CA ASP A 4 -106.29 18.89 -1.67
C ASP A 4 -105.53 18.29 -0.48
N VAL A 5 -106.12 17.29 0.18
CA VAL A 5 -105.46 16.54 1.27
C VAL A 5 -104.30 15.69 0.72
N ASN A 6 -104.50 15.04 -0.43
CA ASN A 6 -103.45 14.28 -1.09
C ASN A 6 -102.29 15.16 -1.57
N GLU A 7 -102.58 16.36 -2.07
CA GLU A 7 -101.56 17.31 -2.53
C GLU A 7 -100.72 17.83 -1.35
N ARG A 8 -101.36 18.22 -0.24
CA ARG A 8 -100.64 18.60 0.99
C ARG A 8 -99.82 17.47 1.59
N LEU A 9 -100.31 16.23 1.50
CA LEU A 9 -99.58 15.05 1.97
C LEU A 9 -98.33 14.83 1.10
N ARG A 10 -98.44 14.98 -0.22
CA ARG A 10 -97.30 14.91 -1.14
C ARG A 10 -96.28 16.01 -0.85
N GLU A 11 -96.73 17.25 -0.67
CA GLU A 11 -95.87 18.38 -0.33
C GLU A 11 -95.10 18.14 0.97
N LYS A 12 -95.80 17.73 2.05
CA LYS A 12 -95.15 17.36 3.32
C LYS A 12 -94.18 16.19 3.18
N THR A 13 -94.53 15.19 2.36
CA THR A 13 -93.64 14.05 2.08
C THR A 13 -92.36 14.52 1.39
N MET A 14 -92.47 15.41 0.39
CA MET A 14 -91.30 16.01 -0.26
C MET A 14 -90.46 16.86 0.70
N GLN A 15 -91.10 17.64 1.59
CA GLN A 15 -90.40 18.41 2.62
C GLN A 15 -89.63 17.50 3.60
N ILE A 16 -90.23 16.39 4.04
CA ILE A 16 -89.57 15.41 4.92
C ILE A 16 -88.36 14.79 4.21
N VAL A 17 -88.51 14.39 2.94
CA VAL A 17 -87.39 13.85 2.15
C VAL A 17 -86.27 14.87 2.02
N SER A 18 -86.58 16.14 1.73
CA SER A 18 -85.59 17.21 1.65
C SER A 18 -84.87 17.46 2.98
N LEU A 19 -85.60 17.43 4.10
CA LEU A 19 -85.02 17.59 5.43
C LEU A 19 -84.10 16.40 5.80
N ASN A 20 -84.49 15.17 5.47
CA ASN A 20 -83.66 13.99 5.69
C ASN A 20 -82.37 14.06 4.86
N GLN A 21 -82.44 14.46 3.59
CA GLN A 21 -81.26 14.66 2.76
C GLN A 21 -80.32 15.73 3.35
N LYS A 22 -80.87 16.83 3.87
CA LYS A 22 -80.06 17.86 4.57
C LYS A 22 -79.43 17.31 5.85
N MET A 23 -80.15 16.49 6.61
CA MET A 23 -79.65 15.87 7.83
C MET A 23 -78.50 14.91 7.54
N GLU A 24 -78.64 14.05 6.52
CA GLU A 24 -77.58 13.15 6.05
C GLU A 24 -76.35 13.93 5.58
N ALA A 25 -76.54 15.01 4.83
CA ALA A 25 -75.44 15.87 4.38
C ALA A 25 -74.70 16.52 5.56
N LEU A 26 -75.43 17.06 6.55
CA LEU A 26 -74.85 17.64 7.75
C LEU A 26 -74.11 16.59 8.60
N GLN A 27 -74.65 15.37 8.71
CA GLN A 27 -74.01 14.27 9.43
C GLN A 27 -72.72 13.82 8.75
N ALA A 28 -72.72 13.73 7.41
CA ALA A 28 -71.51 13.46 6.64
C ALA A 28 -70.45 14.57 6.85
N GLN A 29 -70.85 15.85 6.80
CA GLN A 29 -69.96 16.98 7.06
C GLN A 29 -69.39 16.96 8.49
N LEU A 30 -70.22 16.68 9.50
CA LEU A 30 -69.78 16.57 10.89
C LEU A 30 -68.77 15.44 11.06
N SER A 31 -69.04 14.27 10.49
CA SER A 31 -68.11 13.13 10.53
C SER A 31 -66.78 13.44 9.86
N GLY A 32 -66.80 14.15 8.72
CA GLY A 32 -65.60 14.60 8.03
C GLY A 32 -64.82 15.64 8.83
N SER A 33 -65.52 16.56 9.50
CA SER A 33 -64.90 17.54 10.39
C SER A 33 -64.23 16.87 11.60
N GLN A 34 -64.90 15.89 12.21
CA GLN A 34 -64.37 15.15 13.35
C GLN A 34 -63.13 14.32 12.98
N ARG A 35 -63.10 13.71 11.79
CA ARG A 35 -61.89 13.04 11.28
C ARG A 35 -60.73 14.01 11.12
N ARG A 36 -60.95 15.16 10.50
CA ARG A 36 -59.90 16.20 10.36
C ARG A 36 -59.41 16.71 11.72
N ALA A 37 -60.31 16.89 12.69
CA ALA A 37 -59.93 17.30 14.03
C ALA A 37 -59.02 16.26 14.71
N ASN A 38 -59.33 14.97 14.55
CA ASN A 38 -58.49 13.89 15.07
C ASN A 38 -57.12 13.85 14.37
N GLU A 39 -57.08 13.98 13.04
CA GLU A 39 -55.82 14.03 12.26
C GLU A 39 -54.94 15.24 12.64
N LEU A 40 -55.56 16.39 12.91
CA LEU A 40 -54.85 17.56 13.41
C LEU A 40 -54.34 17.33 14.84
N GLY A 41 -55.13 16.67 15.69
CA GLY A 41 -54.73 16.28 17.03
C GLY A 41 -53.51 15.36 17.04
N THR A 42 -53.48 14.34 16.19
CA THR A 42 -52.31 13.44 16.08
C THR A 42 -51.07 14.18 15.60
N LYS A 43 -51.22 15.06 14.59
CA LYS A 43 -50.11 15.89 14.10
C LYS A 43 -49.59 16.86 15.17
N LEU A 44 -50.48 17.42 16.00
CA LEU A 44 -50.09 18.29 17.09
C LEU A 44 -49.22 17.53 18.11
N THR A 45 -49.65 16.33 18.51
CA THR A 45 -48.89 15.48 19.44
C THR A 45 -47.53 15.06 18.86
N GLU A 46 -47.46 14.75 17.56
CA GLU A 46 -46.20 14.46 16.87
C GLU A 46 -45.25 15.67 16.88
N LEU A 47 -45.78 16.87 16.63
CA LEU A 47 -45.00 18.11 16.65
C LEU A 47 -44.51 18.45 18.07
N GLU A 48 -45.34 18.26 19.10
CA GLU A 48 -44.97 18.46 20.51
C GLU A 48 -43.84 17.49 20.93
N ASN A 49 -43.95 16.22 20.53
CA ASN A 49 -42.90 15.23 20.77
C ASN A 49 -41.60 15.58 20.04
N SER A 50 -41.68 16.04 18.79
CA SER A 50 -40.50 16.50 18.05
C SER A 50 -39.86 17.73 18.68
N LEU A 51 -40.68 18.67 19.20
CA LEU A 51 -40.18 19.89 19.83
C LEU A 51 -39.44 19.57 21.13
N THR A 52 -40.02 18.74 21.99
CA THR A 52 -39.38 18.31 23.25
C THR A 52 -38.08 17.56 23.00
N GLN A 53 -38.01 16.71 21.97
CA GLN A 53 -36.77 16.06 21.57
C GLN A 53 -35.71 17.07 21.12
N LYS A 54 -36.09 18.05 20.29
CA LYS A 54 -35.17 19.10 19.81
C LYS A 54 -34.68 20.00 20.94
N ASP A 55 -35.53 20.34 21.91
CA ASP A 55 -35.12 21.11 23.09
C ASP A 55 -34.08 20.35 23.93
N SER A 56 -34.25 19.03 24.10
CA SER A 56 -33.25 18.20 24.79
C SER A 56 -31.91 18.17 24.06
N GLU A 57 -31.92 18.10 22.73
CA GLU A 57 -30.72 18.14 21.89
C GLU A 57 -30.01 19.49 22.00
N ILE A 58 -30.76 20.60 21.99
CA ILE A 58 -30.22 21.95 22.19
C ILE A 58 -29.54 22.07 23.56
N GLN A 59 -30.16 21.59 24.64
CA GLN A 59 -29.57 21.65 25.98
C GLN A 59 -28.26 20.85 26.09
N MET A 60 -28.22 19.67 25.46
CA MET A 60 -27.00 18.87 25.40
C MET A 60 -25.88 19.60 24.64
N LEU A 61 -26.18 20.15 23.47
CA LEU A 61 -25.23 20.92 22.67
C LEU A 61 -24.73 22.16 23.40
N GLN A 62 -25.60 22.88 24.12
CA GLN A 62 -25.21 24.02 24.95
C GLN A 62 -24.23 23.63 26.05
N THR A 63 -24.44 22.47 26.69
CA THR A 63 -23.53 21.95 27.71
C THR A 63 -22.17 21.59 27.11
N GLN A 64 -22.16 20.88 25.98
CA GLN A 64 -20.91 20.56 25.26
C GLN A 64 -20.13 21.80 24.84
N LEU A 65 -20.83 22.83 24.36
CA LEU A 65 -20.22 24.11 23.98
C LEU A 65 -19.62 24.81 25.20
N SER A 66 -20.31 24.81 26.34
CA SER A 66 -19.80 25.36 27.60
C SER A 66 -18.54 24.64 28.05
N THR A 67 -18.52 23.29 28.02
CA THR A 67 -17.34 22.49 28.34
C THR A 67 -16.18 22.79 27.40
N THR A 68 -16.43 22.84 26.09
CA THR A 68 -15.41 23.10 25.08
C THR A 68 -14.80 24.49 25.25
N LYS A 69 -15.63 25.50 25.56
CA LYS A 69 -15.15 26.84 25.89
C LYS A 69 -14.25 26.84 27.13
N GLY A 70 -14.62 26.10 28.17
CA GLY A 70 -13.79 25.95 29.37
C GLY A 70 -12.44 25.27 29.11
N VAL A 71 -12.41 24.25 28.25
CA VAL A 71 -11.17 23.61 27.80
C VAL A 71 -10.31 24.60 27.01
N LEU A 72 -10.91 25.35 26.09
CA LEU A 72 -10.19 26.34 25.29
C LEU A 72 -9.59 27.45 26.16
N ASP A 73 -10.31 27.92 27.17
CA ASP A 73 -9.81 28.91 28.13
C ASP A 73 -8.62 28.36 28.93
N THR A 74 -8.67 27.07 29.31
CA THR A 74 -7.55 26.38 29.99
C THR A 74 -6.33 26.30 29.09
N VAL A 75 -6.49 25.83 27.85
CA VAL A 75 -5.40 25.75 26.86
C VAL A 75 -4.83 27.14 26.55
N GLY A 76 -5.68 28.17 26.48
CA GLY A 76 -5.24 29.55 26.30
C GLY A 76 -4.35 30.04 27.44
N LYS A 77 -4.71 29.72 28.69
CA LYS A 77 -3.89 30.03 29.87
C LYS A 77 -2.57 29.26 29.87
N GLU A 78 -2.59 27.97 29.54
CA GLU A 78 -1.37 27.16 29.44
C GLU A 78 -0.43 27.69 28.35
N MET A 79 -0.95 28.04 27.18
CA MET A 79 -0.17 28.63 26.09
C MET A 79 0.44 29.97 26.49
N GLN A 80 -0.30 30.81 27.23
CA GLN A 80 0.24 32.04 27.79
C GLN A 80 1.36 31.77 28.81
N GLY A 81 1.19 30.74 29.64
CA GLY A 81 2.23 30.24 30.55
C GLY A 81 3.50 29.82 29.81
N ILE A 82 3.38 28.91 28.85
CA ILE A 82 4.49 28.44 28.01
C ILE A 82 5.18 29.59 27.28
N LYS A 83 4.42 30.54 26.72
CA LYS A 83 4.98 31.72 26.05
C LYS A 83 5.77 32.60 27.02
N SER A 84 5.28 32.78 28.23
CA SER A 84 5.99 33.54 29.27
C SER A 84 7.28 32.84 29.71
N GLU A 85 7.26 31.51 29.86
CA GLU A 85 8.43 30.69 30.17
C GLU A 85 9.46 30.73 29.04
N GLN A 86 9.03 30.58 27.79
CA GLN A 86 9.89 30.71 26.62
C GLN A 86 10.55 32.09 26.55
N THR A 87 9.78 33.15 26.81
CA THR A 87 10.30 34.53 26.85
C THR A 87 11.34 34.70 27.98
N GLN A 88 11.10 34.10 29.15
CA GLN A 88 12.06 34.11 30.26
C GLN A 88 13.32 33.28 29.96
N LEU A 89 13.19 32.14 29.29
CA LEU A 89 14.33 31.32 28.84
C LEU A 89 15.17 32.05 27.79
N LEU A 90 14.51 32.75 26.86
CA LEU A 90 15.18 33.61 25.88
C LEU A 90 15.83 34.83 26.53
N ALA A 91 15.25 35.40 27.59
CA ALA A 91 15.87 36.48 28.35
C ALA A 91 17.06 35.99 29.22
N LYS A 92 17.01 34.75 29.72
CA LYS A 92 18.10 34.11 30.49
C LYS A 92 19.26 33.63 29.60
N LYS A 93 19.03 33.32 28.33
CA LYS A 93 20.09 33.09 27.33
C LYS A 93 20.47 34.41 26.68
N LYS A 94 21.64 34.96 27.02
CA LYS A 94 22.23 36.17 26.40
C LYS A 94 22.13 36.12 24.84
N PRO A 95 22.00 37.28 24.14
CA PRO A 95 21.53 37.33 22.75
C PRO A 95 22.53 36.95 21.65
N GLU A 96 23.74 36.46 21.95
CA GLU A 96 24.81 36.35 20.94
C GLU A 96 24.85 35.02 20.17
N SER A 97 24.13 33.97 20.60
CA SER A 97 24.30 32.61 20.03
C SER A 97 23.14 32.08 19.17
N ILE A 98 21.90 32.57 19.35
CA ILE A 98 20.72 31.96 18.67
C ILE A 98 20.56 32.48 17.23
N GLY A 99 20.94 33.74 16.97
CA GLY A 99 20.87 34.32 15.62
C GLY A 99 21.87 33.73 14.63
N ALA A 100 22.98 33.17 15.11
CA ALA A 100 23.94 32.44 14.28
C ALA A 100 23.39 31.06 13.89
N SER A 101 22.89 30.28 14.85
CA SER A 101 22.39 28.92 14.62
C SER A 101 21.22 28.87 13.62
N LEU A 102 20.25 29.79 13.71
CA LEU A 102 19.11 29.82 12.78
C LEU A 102 19.52 30.24 11.37
N LYS A 103 20.54 31.10 11.25
CA LYS A 103 21.08 31.52 9.97
C LYS A 103 21.91 30.41 9.32
N ASP A 104 22.63 29.64 10.13
CA ASP A 104 23.37 28.45 9.68
C ASP A 104 22.40 27.35 9.24
N GLU A 105 21.34 27.08 10.01
CA GLU A 105 20.27 26.15 9.62
C GLU A 105 19.54 26.60 8.34
N LEU A 106 19.25 27.89 8.20
CA LEU A 106 18.65 28.44 6.98
C LEU A 106 19.58 28.27 5.77
N THR A 107 20.88 28.52 5.95
CA THR A 107 21.88 28.35 4.88
C THR A 107 21.98 26.87 4.47
N ILE A 108 21.97 25.95 5.43
CA ILE A 108 21.96 24.50 5.15
C ILE A 108 20.68 24.09 4.42
N ALA A 109 19.52 24.62 4.84
CA ALA A 109 18.24 24.36 4.19
C ALA A 109 18.21 24.92 2.75
N GLU A 110 18.72 26.13 2.53
CA GLU A 110 18.84 26.75 1.21
C GLU A 110 19.77 25.95 0.29
N MET A 111 20.93 25.49 0.79
CA MET A 111 21.83 24.61 0.06
C MET A 111 21.17 23.27 -0.29
N THR A 112 20.40 22.70 0.63
CA THR A 112 19.67 21.43 0.43
C THR A 112 18.58 21.59 -0.63
N ILE A 113 17.80 22.68 -0.57
CA ILE A 113 16.79 23.01 -1.59
C ILE A 113 17.44 23.23 -2.95
N GLY A 114 18.60 23.91 -3.00
CA GLY A 114 19.37 24.11 -4.22
C GLY A 114 19.80 22.80 -4.85
N ARG A 115 20.33 21.87 -4.05
CA ARG A 115 20.72 20.53 -4.48
C ARG A 115 19.53 19.73 -5.01
N LEU A 116 18.43 19.68 -4.26
CA LEU A 116 17.21 18.97 -4.67
C LEU A 116 16.64 19.52 -5.99
N ARG A 117 16.75 20.82 -6.25
CA ARG A 117 16.33 21.42 -7.52
C ARG A 117 17.20 20.97 -8.69
N GLU A 118 18.51 20.88 -8.49
CA GLU A 118 19.42 20.40 -9.54
C GLU A 118 19.22 18.90 -9.80
N ASP A 119 19.09 18.11 -8.73
CA ASP A 119 18.79 16.68 -8.80
C ASP A 119 17.48 16.42 -9.57
N LEU A 120 16.43 17.20 -9.30
CA LEU A 120 15.14 17.11 -10.01
C LEU A 120 15.25 17.52 -11.48
N LYS A 121 16.10 18.50 -11.80
CA LYS A 121 16.37 18.92 -13.17
C LYS A 121 17.09 17.83 -13.95
N GLN A 122 18.09 17.18 -13.35
CA GLN A 122 18.80 16.04 -13.96
C GLN A 122 17.87 14.83 -14.16
N PHE A 123 17.01 14.53 -13.18
CA PHE A 123 16.00 13.49 -13.30
C PHE A 123 14.99 13.77 -14.42
N SER A 124 14.49 15.01 -14.51
CA SER A 124 13.57 15.43 -15.58
C SER A 124 14.23 15.33 -16.96
N HIS A 125 15.49 15.74 -17.09
CA HIS A 125 16.24 15.66 -18.33
C HIS A 125 16.45 14.21 -18.79
N THR A 126 16.89 13.33 -17.89
CA THR A 126 17.09 11.90 -18.21
C THR A 126 15.79 11.16 -18.48
N THR A 127 14.69 11.50 -17.78
CA THR A 127 13.36 10.97 -18.07
C THR A 127 12.88 11.38 -19.46
N THR A 128 13.14 12.63 -19.86
CA THR A 128 12.81 13.14 -21.20
C THR A 128 13.62 12.43 -22.28
N ALA A 129 14.92 12.18 -22.03
CA ALA A 129 15.78 11.40 -22.92
C ALA A 129 15.28 9.95 -23.12
N VAL A 130 14.76 9.33 -22.06
CA VAL A 130 14.12 7.99 -22.15
C VAL A 130 12.83 8.04 -22.96
N LEU A 131 11.99 9.07 -22.76
CA LEU A 131 10.78 9.30 -23.55
C LEU A 131 11.09 9.48 -25.05
N ASN A 132 12.21 10.13 -25.36
CA ASN A 132 12.70 10.33 -26.72
C ASN A 132 13.43 9.10 -27.32
N GLN A 133 13.47 7.97 -26.60
CA GLN A 133 14.13 6.73 -27.01
C GLN A 133 15.62 6.90 -27.34
N GLU A 134 16.32 7.79 -26.63
CA GLU A 134 17.76 7.99 -26.81
C GLU A 134 18.55 6.74 -26.35
N GLU A 135 19.54 6.36 -27.17
CA GLU A 135 20.37 5.18 -26.90
C GLU A 135 21.20 5.38 -25.62
N GLY A 136 21.08 4.46 -24.66
CA GLY A 136 21.73 4.57 -23.35
C GLY A 136 21.03 5.48 -22.33
N ALA A 137 19.90 6.12 -22.66
CA ALA A 137 19.15 6.95 -21.72
C ALA A 137 18.59 6.16 -20.54
N LEU A 138 18.21 4.89 -20.74
CA LEU A 138 17.78 3.99 -19.66
C LEU A 138 18.91 3.68 -18.67
N ALA A 139 20.15 3.58 -19.15
CA ALA A 139 21.31 3.37 -18.27
C ALA A 139 21.60 4.63 -17.45
N LYS A 140 21.56 5.81 -18.09
CA LYS A 140 21.73 7.10 -17.42
C LYS A 140 20.61 7.40 -16.42
N LEU A 141 19.36 7.06 -16.74
CA LEU A 141 18.23 7.21 -15.81
C LEU A 141 18.40 6.30 -14.59
N LYS A 142 18.88 5.06 -14.77
CA LYS A 142 19.22 4.18 -13.65
C LYS A 142 20.32 4.78 -12.77
N GLU A 143 21.34 5.37 -13.37
CA GLU A 143 22.43 6.05 -12.66
C GLU A 143 21.92 7.25 -11.85
N VAL A 144 21.11 8.13 -12.46
CA VAL A 144 20.50 9.28 -11.76
C VAL A 144 19.53 8.82 -10.66
N LEU A 145 18.78 7.74 -10.87
CA LEU A 145 17.93 7.16 -9.82
C LEU A 145 18.74 6.58 -8.65
N LEU A 146 19.97 6.08 -8.90
CA LEU A 146 20.88 5.63 -7.85
C LEU A 146 21.46 6.79 -7.03
N GLU A 147 21.51 7.99 -7.60
CA GLU A 147 22.02 9.20 -6.93
C GLU A 147 20.91 10.00 -6.23
N VAL A 148 19.73 10.10 -6.86
CA VAL A 148 18.62 11.00 -6.47
C VAL A 148 17.42 10.27 -5.85
N GLY A 149 17.36 8.94 -5.97
CA GLY A 149 16.22 8.14 -5.51
C GLY A 149 16.07 8.05 -3.98
N ASP A 150 14.88 7.62 -3.53
CA ASP A 150 14.59 7.34 -2.11
C ASP A 150 15.73 6.52 -1.50
N PRO A 151 16.25 6.91 -0.32
CA PRO A 151 17.29 6.17 0.40
C PRO A 151 17.02 4.66 0.46
N LYS A 152 15.76 4.23 0.58
CA LYS A 152 15.37 2.81 0.55
C LYS A 152 15.80 2.11 -0.73
N TYR A 153 15.52 2.68 -1.90
CA TYR A 153 15.89 2.05 -3.19
C TYR A 153 17.40 2.10 -3.43
N ARG A 154 18.08 3.14 -2.93
CA ARG A 154 19.55 3.22 -3.00
C ARG A 154 20.20 2.12 -2.17
N ILE A 155 19.73 1.90 -0.94
CA ILE A 155 20.17 0.79 -0.08
C ILE A 155 19.91 -0.55 -0.75
N LEU A 156 18.70 -0.77 -1.26
CA LEU A 156 18.35 -2.02 -1.93
C LEU A 156 19.27 -2.30 -3.12
N ASN A 157 19.49 -1.31 -3.99
CA ASN A 157 20.38 -1.47 -5.15
C ASN A 157 21.84 -1.72 -4.75
N MET A 158 22.33 -1.07 -3.68
CA MET A 158 23.66 -1.34 -3.15
C MET A 158 23.79 -2.78 -2.65
N VAL A 159 22.80 -3.25 -1.90
CA VAL A 159 22.74 -4.60 -1.36
C VAL A 159 22.65 -5.63 -2.49
N LEU A 160 21.85 -5.37 -3.52
CA LEU A 160 21.76 -6.21 -4.72
C LEU A 160 23.07 -6.26 -5.52
N ALA A 161 23.76 -5.13 -5.66
CA ALA A 161 25.01 -5.07 -6.42
C ALA A 161 26.17 -5.79 -5.72
N LYS A 162 26.28 -5.66 -4.38
CA LYS A 162 27.38 -6.26 -3.62
C LYS A 162 27.06 -7.64 -3.02
N LYS A 163 25.80 -8.08 -3.06
CA LYS A 163 25.26 -9.29 -2.42
C LYS A 163 25.39 -9.36 -0.89
N SER A 164 26.28 -8.56 -0.30
CA SER A 164 26.46 -8.38 1.14
C SER A 164 27.07 -7.01 1.41
N ILE A 165 26.47 -6.25 2.34
CA ILE A 165 26.95 -4.92 2.71
C ILE A 165 26.76 -4.71 4.22
N ARG A 166 27.70 -4.02 4.86
CA ARG A 166 27.58 -3.64 6.28
C ARG A 166 26.76 -2.36 6.44
N MET A 167 25.99 -2.28 7.51
CA MET A 167 25.16 -1.12 7.84
C MET A 167 25.97 0.19 7.94
N GLU A 168 27.19 0.12 8.49
CA GLU A 168 28.13 1.25 8.57
C GLU A 168 28.55 1.76 7.18
N GLU A 169 28.69 0.84 6.21
CA GLU A 169 29.04 1.18 4.84
C GLU A 169 27.88 1.87 4.11
N ILE A 170 26.64 1.51 4.44
CA ILE A 170 25.43 2.19 3.97
C ILE A 170 25.35 3.60 4.52
N ALA A 171 25.48 3.75 5.84
CA ALA A 171 25.41 5.06 6.50
C ALA A 171 26.48 6.01 5.93
N SER A 172 27.70 5.50 5.74
CA SER A 172 28.82 6.26 5.17
C SER A 172 28.56 6.69 3.72
N ARG A 173 28.00 5.82 2.88
CA ARG A 173 27.76 6.11 1.45
C ARG A 173 26.58 7.04 1.22
N LEU A 174 25.55 6.95 2.05
CA LEU A 174 24.36 7.79 1.94
C LEU A 174 24.48 9.09 2.73
N VAL A 175 25.53 9.24 3.55
CA VAL A 175 25.74 10.40 4.42
C VAL A 175 24.52 10.63 5.32
N ILE A 176 24.02 9.53 5.90
CA ILE A 176 22.87 9.51 6.83
C ILE A 176 23.33 8.96 8.17
N ASP A 177 22.65 9.35 9.25
CA ASP A 177 22.94 8.80 10.58
C ASP A 177 22.61 7.30 10.64
N MET A 178 23.30 6.56 11.51
CA MET A 178 23.09 5.12 11.73
C MET A 178 21.65 4.81 12.12
N THR A 179 21.01 5.70 12.88
CA THR A 179 19.59 5.59 13.27
C THR A 179 18.67 5.64 12.06
N GLU A 180 18.95 6.55 11.13
CA GLU A 180 18.15 6.75 9.92
C GLU A 180 18.39 5.63 8.91
N ALA A 181 19.65 5.22 8.73
CA ALA A 181 19.99 4.02 7.96
C ALA A 181 19.23 2.79 8.46
N HIS A 182 19.22 2.57 9.78
CA HIS A 182 18.50 1.45 10.39
C HIS A 182 17.00 1.49 10.08
N LYS A 183 16.36 2.66 10.18
CA LYS A 183 14.95 2.85 9.84
C LYS A 183 14.63 2.50 8.38
N HIS A 184 15.50 2.88 7.44
CA HIS A 184 15.32 2.53 6.03
C HIS A 184 15.51 1.02 5.79
N ILE A 185 16.48 0.41 6.46
CA ILE A 185 16.77 -1.03 6.37
C ILE A 185 15.62 -1.85 6.97
N GLU A 186 15.08 -1.45 8.13
CA GLU A 186 13.94 -2.10 8.78
C GLU A 186 12.68 -2.04 7.89
N ALA A 187 12.48 -0.90 7.21
CA ALA A 187 11.41 -0.77 6.23
C ALA A 187 11.59 -1.72 5.02
N LEU A 188 12.83 -1.89 4.54
CA LEU A 188 13.16 -2.86 3.48
C LEU A 188 13.01 -4.31 3.95
N GLN A 189 13.36 -4.60 5.21
CA GLN A 189 13.18 -5.92 5.81
C GLN A 189 11.69 -6.25 5.96
N THR A 190 10.88 -5.30 6.41
CA THR A 190 9.42 -5.44 6.53
C THR A 190 8.76 -5.68 5.16
N ALA A 191 9.28 -5.04 4.11
CA ALA A 191 8.85 -5.27 2.73
C ALA A 191 9.38 -6.60 2.14
N GLY A 192 10.19 -7.36 2.88
CA GLY A 192 10.79 -8.61 2.42
C GLY A 192 11.79 -8.41 1.27
N GLU A 193 12.47 -7.26 1.23
CA GLU A 193 13.45 -6.89 0.21
C GLU A 193 14.89 -7.23 0.62
N VAL A 194 15.19 -7.20 1.92
CA VAL A 194 16.52 -7.49 2.49
C VAL A 194 16.41 -8.33 3.76
N GLN A 195 17.48 -9.04 4.12
CA GLN A 195 17.64 -9.80 5.36
C GLN A 195 18.84 -9.28 6.14
N ILE A 196 18.71 -9.17 7.46
CA ILE A 196 19.80 -8.74 8.34
C ILE A 196 20.43 -9.98 8.97
N ARG A 197 21.74 -10.16 8.78
CA ARG A 197 22.56 -11.18 9.40
C ARG A 197 23.49 -10.52 10.43
N ASP A 198 23.59 -11.13 11.62
CA ASP A 198 24.48 -10.69 12.71
C ASP A 198 24.28 -9.23 13.14
N GLY A 199 23.05 -8.70 12.99
CA GLY A 199 22.66 -7.34 13.39
C GLY A 199 23.29 -6.19 12.61
N SER A 200 24.21 -6.47 11.69
CA SER A 200 25.06 -5.45 11.04
C SER A 200 25.29 -5.69 9.55
N THR A 201 25.07 -6.91 9.06
CA THR A 201 25.26 -7.28 7.64
C THR A 201 23.90 -7.41 6.97
N ILE A 202 23.76 -6.81 5.80
CA ILE A 202 22.52 -6.75 5.04
C ILE A 202 22.70 -7.54 3.76
N LEU A 203 21.83 -8.52 3.59
CA LEU A 203 21.78 -9.42 2.44
C LEU A 203 20.51 -9.13 1.64
N PRO A 204 20.52 -9.31 0.31
CA PRO A 204 19.30 -9.34 -0.47
C PRO A 204 18.34 -10.41 0.06
N ALA A 205 17.03 -10.16 -0.05
CA ALA A 205 16.06 -11.21 0.20
C ALA A 205 16.23 -12.37 -0.78
N GLN A 206 15.84 -13.57 -0.35
CA GLN A 206 15.97 -14.82 -1.09
C GLN A 206 15.38 -14.76 -2.50
N LYS A 207 14.30 -13.99 -2.70
CA LYS A 207 13.67 -13.71 -4.00
C LYS A 207 14.58 -13.06 -5.05
N TYR A 208 15.67 -12.42 -4.62
CA TYR A 208 16.69 -11.81 -5.49
C TYR A 208 17.94 -12.68 -5.65
N LEU A 209 18.10 -13.68 -4.80
CA LEU A 209 19.19 -14.66 -4.86
C LEU A 209 18.80 -15.85 -5.76
N GLU A 210 17.51 -16.13 -5.91
CA GLU A 210 16.98 -17.10 -6.86
C GLU A 210 17.18 -16.61 -8.30
N LEU A 211 18.24 -17.09 -8.95
CA LEU A 211 18.37 -17.00 -10.39
C LEU A 211 17.21 -17.83 -10.99
N LYS A 212 16.24 -17.14 -11.61
CA LYS A 212 15.14 -17.81 -12.30
C LYS A 212 15.72 -18.68 -13.43
N VAL A 213 15.55 -19.99 -13.29
CA VAL A 213 15.92 -20.96 -14.32
C VAL A 213 15.09 -20.65 -15.58
N PRO A 214 15.72 -20.38 -16.74
CA PRO A 214 15.00 -20.04 -17.96
C PRO A 214 14.42 -21.31 -18.63
N LYS A 215 13.42 -21.91 -17.96
CA LYS A 215 12.74 -23.16 -18.36
C LYS A 215 12.21 -23.11 -19.79
N ASP A 216 11.63 -21.98 -20.21
CA ASP A 216 11.08 -21.81 -21.55
C ASP A 216 12.17 -21.77 -22.63
N ALA A 217 13.31 -21.16 -22.32
CA ALA A 217 14.45 -21.11 -23.24
C ALA A 217 15.10 -22.48 -23.38
N TRP A 218 15.29 -23.20 -22.27
CA TRP A 218 15.88 -24.54 -22.30
C TRP A 218 14.97 -25.57 -22.98
N SER A 219 13.65 -25.40 -22.89
CA SER A 219 12.69 -26.31 -23.51
C SER A 219 12.79 -26.34 -25.05
N SER A 220 13.25 -25.25 -25.68
CA SER A 220 13.43 -25.18 -27.14
C SER A 220 14.84 -25.57 -27.61
N MET A 221 15.81 -25.70 -26.70
CA MET A 221 17.22 -26.01 -27.01
C MET A 221 17.49 -27.50 -27.21
N GLU A 222 18.52 -27.85 -27.98
CA GLU A 222 18.98 -29.24 -28.08
C GLU A 222 19.54 -29.72 -26.72
N PRO A 223 19.46 -31.03 -26.40
CA PRO A 223 19.92 -31.55 -25.11
C PRO A 223 21.37 -31.16 -24.77
N THR A 224 22.24 -31.05 -25.76
CA THR A 224 23.63 -30.62 -25.61
C THR A 224 23.80 -29.17 -25.17
N ASP A 225 22.90 -28.31 -25.64
CA ASP A 225 22.90 -26.88 -25.34
C ASP A 225 22.30 -26.64 -23.95
N VAL A 226 21.29 -27.45 -23.56
CA VAL A 226 20.77 -27.46 -22.18
C VAL A 226 21.87 -27.76 -21.16
N PHE A 227 22.75 -28.74 -21.43
CA PHE A 227 23.89 -29.01 -20.55
C PHE A 227 24.92 -27.87 -20.50
N GLN A 228 25.13 -27.16 -21.61
CA GLN A 228 26.03 -26.02 -21.67
C GLN A 228 25.50 -24.83 -20.87
N GLU A 229 24.22 -24.54 -21.02
CA GLU A 229 23.53 -23.49 -20.25
C GLU A 229 23.45 -23.86 -18.76
N LEU A 230 23.25 -25.14 -18.43
CA LEU A 230 23.28 -25.61 -17.04
C LEU A 230 24.68 -25.42 -16.42
N GLU A 231 25.74 -25.73 -17.16
CA GLU A 231 27.12 -25.47 -16.73
C GLU A 231 27.35 -23.98 -16.48
N GLU A 232 26.96 -23.13 -17.43
CA GLU A 232 27.12 -21.68 -17.32
C GLU A 232 26.27 -21.10 -16.18
N PHE A 233 25.07 -21.64 -15.95
CA PHE A 233 24.19 -21.24 -14.86
C PHE A 233 24.81 -21.56 -13.50
N ILE A 234 25.35 -22.77 -13.34
CA ILE A 234 26.01 -23.21 -12.10
C ILE A 234 27.29 -22.40 -11.84
N GLY A 235 28.03 -22.02 -12.89
CA GLY A 235 29.18 -21.12 -12.75
C GLY A 235 28.84 -19.69 -12.29
N LYS A 236 27.57 -19.28 -12.39
CA LYS A 236 27.09 -17.93 -12.00
C LYS A 236 26.47 -17.88 -10.61
N THR A 237 26.21 -19.02 -9.98
CA THR A 237 25.49 -19.09 -8.71
C THR A 237 26.13 -20.03 -7.70
N ASP A 238 26.25 -19.56 -6.47
CA ASP A 238 26.64 -20.38 -5.31
C ASP A 238 25.43 -20.87 -4.51
N ASP A 239 24.22 -20.50 -4.94
CA ASP A 239 22.99 -20.85 -4.23
C ASP A 239 22.56 -22.30 -4.52
N THR A 240 22.60 -23.13 -3.49
CA THR A 240 22.25 -24.55 -3.58
C THR A 240 20.81 -24.76 -4.06
N ALA A 241 19.87 -23.92 -3.65
CA ALA A 241 18.47 -24.05 -4.04
C ALA A 241 18.29 -23.77 -5.54
N SER A 242 18.92 -22.72 -6.06
CA SER A 242 18.95 -22.39 -7.49
C SER A 242 19.63 -23.49 -8.32
N ILE A 243 20.75 -24.05 -7.84
CA ILE A 243 21.46 -25.16 -8.50
C ILE A 243 20.54 -26.38 -8.61
N VAL A 244 19.92 -26.79 -7.50
CA VAL A 244 19.00 -27.94 -7.47
C VAL A 244 17.83 -27.72 -8.44
N CYS A 245 17.19 -26.54 -8.39
CA CYS A 245 16.08 -26.20 -9.28
C CYS A 245 16.49 -26.22 -10.77
N ALA A 246 17.68 -25.70 -11.09
CA ALA A 246 18.23 -25.74 -12.44
C ALA A 246 18.48 -27.17 -12.92
N MET A 247 19.09 -28.00 -12.08
CA MET A 247 19.33 -29.40 -12.40
C MET A 247 18.03 -30.19 -12.60
N GLU A 248 17.02 -29.97 -11.74
CA GLU A 248 15.69 -30.59 -11.90
C GLU A 248 15.05 -30.21 -13.24
N THR A 249 15.08 -28.92 -13.57
CA THR A 249 14.53 -28.42 -14.83
C THR A 249 15.26 -29.00 -16.03
N ALA A 250 16.59 -29.08 -15.98
CA ALA A 250 17.38 -29.68 -17.04
C ALA A 250 17.04 -31.18 -17.21
N VAL A 251 16.91 -31.93 -16.11
CA VAL A 251 16.53 -33.35 -16.14
C VAL A 251 15.15 -33.54 -16.77
N GLU A 252 14.15 -32.74 -16.40
CA GLU A 252 12.81 -32.82 -16.98
C GLU A 252 12.85 -32.64 -18.51
N ILE A 253 13.59 -31.64 -18.99
CA ILE A 253 13.70 -31.33 -20.43
C ILE A 253 14.45 -32.45 -21.17
N ILE A 254 15.56 -32.93 -20.60
CA ILE A 254 16.38 -33.98 -21.19
C ILE A 254 15.59 -35.31 -21.23
N GLU A 255 14.82 -35.62 -20.20
CA GLU A 255 13.96 -36.81 -20.15
C GLU A 255 12.87 -36.77 -21.23
N GLN A 256 12.29 -35.59 -21.49
CA GLN A 256 11.33 -35.41 -22.58
C GLN A 256 11.95 -35.58 -23.97
N LYS A 257 13.20 -35.15 -24.17
CA LYS A 257 13.86 -35.15 -25.49
C LYS A 257 14.64 -36.43 -25.79
N LEU A 258 15.20 -37.11 -24.79
CA LEU A 258 16.04 -38.29 -24.97
C LEU A 258 15.38 -39.54 -24.39
N ALA A 259 14.49 -40.16 -25.16
CA ALA A 259 13.74 -41.37 -24.77
C ALA A 259 14.63 -42.58 -24.40
N ARG A 260 15.91 -42.61 -24.80
CA ARG A 260 16.87 -43.70 -24.54
C ARG A 260 17.85 -43.42 -23.40
N SER A 261 17.71 -42.30 -22.69
CA SER A 261 18.69 -41.81 -21.70
C SER A 261 18.43 -42.27 -20.25
N GLY A 262 17.64 -43.32 -20.02
CA GLY A 262 17.19 -43.70 -18.67
C GLY A 262 18.31 -43.89 -17.63
N SER A 263 19.48 -44.41 -18.02
CA SER A 263 20.64 -44.53 -17.12
C SER A 263 21.27 -43.18 -16.76
N LEU A 264 21.31 -42.24 -17.71
CA LEU A 264 21.79 -40.88 -17.51
C LEU A 264 20.84 -40.09 -16.62
N ILE A 265 19.54 -40.13 -16.91
CA ILE A 265 18.49 -39.48 -16.11
C ILE A 265 18.51 -39.98 -14.67
N PHE A 266 18.68 -41.29 -14.47
CA PHE A 266 18.80 -41.86 -13.13
C PHE A 266 20.03 -41.32 -12.37
N GLN A 267 21.18 -41.20 -13.03
CA GLN A 267 22.38 -40.62 -12.42
C GLN A 267 22.18 -39.15 -12.07
N MET A 268 21.57 -38.36 -12.97
CA MET A 268 21.28 -36.96 -12.71
C MET A 268 20.36 -36.78 -11.51
N ARG A 269 19.24 -37.52 -11.44
CA ARG A 269 18.31 -37.47 -10.30
C ARG A 269 18.99 -37.86 -8.99
N ARG A 270 19.86 -38.87 -9.00
CA ARG A 270 20.63 -39.27 -7.82
C ARG A 270 21.56 -38.14 -7.34
N THR A 271 22.22 -37.44 -8.25
CA THR A 271 23.07 -36.29 -7.90
C THR A 271 22.24 -35.12 -7.36
N ILE A 272 21.07 -34.85 -7.94
CA ILE A 272 20.13 -33.84 -7.43
C ILE A 272 19.72 -34.16 -5.99
N ASP A 273 19.33 -35.41 -5.71
CA ASP A 273 18.93 -35.84 -4.38
C ASP A 273 20.08 -35.78 -3.36
N ALA A 274 21.33 -35.97 -3.80
CA ALA A 274 22.50 -35.76 -2.96
C ALA A 274 22.67 -34.27 -2.62
N TRP A 275 22.57 -33.39 -3.62
CA TRP A 275 22.68 -31.94 -3.46
C TRP A 275 21.56 -31.33 -2.61
N LYS A 276 20.35 -31.90 -2.65
CA LYS A 276 19.24 -31.54 -1.74
C LYS A 276 19.56 -31.82 -0.27
N LYS A 277 20.31 -32.90 0.01
CA LYS A 277 20.65 -33.31 1.37
C LYS A 277 21.88 -32.58 1.90
N GLN A 278 22.89 -32.44 1.06
CA GLN A 278 24.13 -31.76 1.40
C GLN A 278 24.74 -31.15 0.13
N PRO A 279 24.98 -29.83 0.07
CA PRO A 279 25.65 -29.21 -1.06
C PRO A 279 27.07 -29.78 -1.21
N GLY A 280 27.40 -30.22 -2.43
CA GLY A 280 28.72 -30.72 -2.79
C GLY A 280 29.65 -29.61 -3.28
N ASN A 281 30.81 -29.98 -3.81
CA ASN A 281 31.70 -29.05 -4.48
C ASN A 281 31.15 -28.70 -5.89
N ILE A 282 31.03 -27.39 -6.19
CA ILE A 282 30.55 -26.88 -7.48
C ILE A 282 31.48 -27.32 -8.63
N GLU A 283 32.78 -27.44 -8.39
CA GLU A 283 33.74 -27.90 -9.41
C GLU A 283 33.51 -29.37 -9.79
N GLU A 284 33.21 -30.22 -8.80
CA GLU A 284 32.87 -31.63 -9.04
C GLU A 284 31.54 -31.73 -9.81
N LEU A 285 30.55 -30.92 -9.45
CA LEU A 285 29.28 -30.86 -10.16
C LEU A 285 29.48 -30.45 -11.63
N THR A 286 30.30 -29.43 -11.86
CA THR A 286 30.65 -28.96 -13.21
C THR A 286 31.29 -30.08 -14.04
N TYR A 287 32.21 -30.85 -13.43
CA TYR A 287 32.82 -32.01 -14.10
C TYR A 287 31.79 -33.10 -14.41
N THR A 288 30.89 -33.40 -13.49
CA THR A 288 29.83 -34.40 -13.73
C THR A 288 28.87 -33.98 -14.84
N ILE A 289 28.57 -32.68 -14.97
CA ILE A 289 27.73 -32.15 -16.06
C ILE A 289 28.42 -32.29 -17.41
N LYS A 290 29.74 -32.09 -17.49
CA LYS A 290 30.52 -32.35 -18.71
C LYS A 290 30.48 -33.82 -19.13
N ASP A 291 30.62 -34.72 -18.17
CA ASP A 291 30.50 -36.17 -18.42
C ASP A 291 29.09 -36.52 -18.91
N TRP A 292 28.04 -35.94 -18.31
CA TRP A 292 26.66 -36.10 -18.77
C TRP A 292 26.45 -35.59 -20.19
N LYS A 293 27.00 -34.41 -20.52
CA LYS A 293 26.97 -33.86 -21.89
C LYS A 293 27.61 -34.81 -22.89
N GLY A 294 28.78 -35.36 -22.59
CA GLY A 294 29.48 -36.31 -23.47
C GLY A 294 28.68 -37.60 -23.69
N ARG A 295 28.03 -38.11 -22.64
CA ARG A 295 27.17 -39.30 -22.74
C ARG A 295 25.88 -39.02 -23.50
N ALA A 296 25.27 -37.84 -23.34
CA ALA A 296 24.09 -37.43 -24.09
C ALA A 296 24.41 -37.29 -25.58
N GLN A 297 25.58 -36.73 -25.94
CA GLN A 297 26.06 -36.67 -27.33
C GLN A 297 26.25 -38.04 -27.97
N ALA A 298 26.65 -39.05 -27.20
CA ALA A 298 26.80 -40.41 -27.69
C ALA A 298 25.46 -41.16 -27.85
N LEU A 299 24.37 -40.62 -27.30
CA LEU A 299 23.03 -41.23 -27.31
C LEU A 299 22.05 -40.58 -28.30
N GLY A 300 22.34 -39.37 -28.77
CA GLY A 300 21.63 -38.68 -29.86
C GLY A 300 22.16 -39.10 -31.23
#